data_AF-A0A356EM32-F1
#
_entry.id   AF-A0A356EM32-F1
#
_cell.length_a   1.000
_cell.length_b   1.000
_cell.length_c   1.000
_cell.angle_alpha   90.00
_cell.angle_beta   90.00
_cell.angle_gamma   90.00
#
_symmetry.space_group_name_H-M   'P 1'
#
loop_
_entity.id
_entity.type
_entity.pdbx_description
1 polymer ?
#
loop_
_entity_poly.entity_id
_entity_poly.type
_entity_poly.pdbx_seq_one_letter_code
_entity_poly.pdbx_strand_id
1 'polypeptide(L)'
;HEPIAAPGESIMPTNGSSDAGDDAQPGEFVGPLSTTTMVAGIGELAESNEAPAVWVVGNLTMPEGPVTITQIATFTDDDSTGPFTYRIDWGDGTDPTTGTATIDVPGPPTFGSFNGEHVYGDNGVYLVAVTVTDEQGATSEVETFEMTVTSVAPEFVGDVVVTSPIDEGEIATLSGTLSSPSVDDVLTLVVNWGDGTSDTFEYPGGTTPFEVTHLYENNQPGNAPYLISLVLTDDDGGGPATALTSVVVHNAAPTAVDDYYVFDGVGMFVVSAAEGVLVNDHDPGNDGPLSAIDFTDPLCDESGLPCGILTMNEDGAFTYTPPNAVFTGTVTFTYKAIDAEGAVVTAAATVAIDVGMNSSITGYVFAANLDPRFQPDELPLPGVIVELAATDGRAVVTMNTMTAEDGSYRFEGLRAGTYQITQRQPAACIDGATHVISDVVVGANETTVDQNFAENWLQPQNVSIGSFLASTILSSPTTYGWSVGLREKMARAEEAAGNVELAEEIRVGQRVEFAQRGLTLTITGTRADEDFAFTPGVLENTITIGGKPYRFDAADVRRFKIVGGGGSDAAELFDSPDDDRLEGRYNWAKLSSDEFNCELLDFDWIRATSSNGGDDTTDIEETIDYLLETVGDWSVV
;
A
#
# COMPACT_ATOMS: atom_id res chain seq x y z
N HIS A 1 10.52 55.98 -33.82
CA HIS A 1 11.88 55.63 -34.27
C HIS A 1 11.77 54.36 -35.10
N GLU A 2 11.75 54.55 -36.41
CA GLU A 2 12.19 53.58 -37.44
C GLU A 2 13.73 53.40 -37.37
N PRO A 3 14.40 52.62 -38.25
CA PRO A 3 13.93 51.74 -39.34
C PRO A 3 14.61 50.34 -39.33
N ILE A 4 14.32 49.38 -40.21
CA ILE A 4 14.82 49.16 -41.60
C ILE A 4 14.25 47.76 -41.98
N ALA A 5 13.86 47.35 -43.20
CA ALA A 5 13.50 47.93 -44.49
C ALA A 5 12.87 46.79 -45.33
N ALA A 6 12.03 47.16 -46.30
CA ALA A 6 11.20 46.30 -47.16
C ALA A 6 11.89 46.05 -48.54
N PRO A 7 11.20 45.89 -49.72
CA PRO A 7 10.08 45.03 -50.18
C PRO A 7 10.28 44.47 -51.63
N GLY A 8 9.23 43.87 -52.23
CA GLY A 8 8.94 43.88 -53.69
C GLY A 8 7.81 42.90 -54.08
N GLU A 9 6.53 43.33 -54.18
CA GLU A 9 5.76 43.81 -55.38
C GLU A 9 5.57 42.74 -56.50
N SER A 10 4.40 42.22 -56.90
CA SER A 10 3.02 42.71 -57.21
C SER A 10 2.89 43.55 -58.48
N ILE A 11 2.12 43.07 -59.49
CA ILE A 11 1.17 43.80 -60.40
C ILE A 11 0.26 42.72 -61.08
N MET A 12 -1.05 42.53 -60.83
CA MET A 12 -2.30 43.25 -61.15
C MET A 12 -2.76 43.28 -62.65
N PRO A 13 -4.10 43.21 -62.93
CA PRO A 13 -4.71 42.96 -64.24
C PRO A 13 -5.21 44.23 -64.94
N THR A 14 -5.57 44.16 -66.23
CA THR A 14 -6.38 45.19 -66.91
C THR A 14 -7.25 44.64 -68.05
N ASN A 15 -8.54 45.00 -68.03
CA ASN A 15 -9.44 45.01 -69.17
C ASN A 15 -9.38 46.38 -69.85
N GLY A 16 -9.43 46.45 -71.19
CA GLY A 16 -9.39 47.72 -71.94
C GLY A 16 -9.72 47.59 -73.43
N SER A 17 -10.94 48.03 -73.75
CA SER A 17 -11.60 48.27 -75.05
C SER A 17 -10.80 49.02 -76.14
N SER A 18 -11.20 48.80 -77.41
CA SER A 18 -11.23 49.70 -78.60
C SER A 18 -10.81 48.93 -79.87
N ASP A 19 -11.24 49.15 -81.11
CA ASP A 19 -12.27 49.94 -81.81
C ASP A 19 -12.24 49.42 -83.28
N ALA A 20 -13.23 49.82 -84.07
CA ALA A 20 -13.72 49.29 -85.34
C ALA A 20 -12.88 49.53 -86.62
N GLY A 21 -13.35 48.89 -87.70
CA GLY A 21 -13.13 49.22 -89.12
C GLY A 21 -12.26 48.20 -89.87
N ASP A 22 -12.46 47.83 -91.13
CA ASP A 22 -13.39 48.25 -92.18
C ASP A 22 -13.27 47.22 -93.35
N ASP A 23 -14.17 47.38 -94.31
CA ASP A 23 -14.66 46.57 -95.43
C ASP A 23 -13.69 45.98 -96.52
N ALA A 24 -14.28 45.06 -97.31
CA ALA A 24 -14.08 44.74 -98.74
C ALA A 24 -12.97 43.81 -99.30
N GLN A 25 -13.37 42.56 -99.66
CA GLN A 25 -13.37 41.86 -100.99
C GLN A 25 -12.21 42.06 -102.03
N PRO A 26 -12.06 41.25 -103.12
CA PRO A 26 -12.19 39.79 -103.37
C PRO A 26 -11.03 39.22 -104.25
N GLY A 27 -11.02 37.91 -104.61
CA GLY A 27 -10.21 37.41 -105.75
C GLY A 27 -9.93 35.90 -105.83
N GLU A 28 -10.62 35.22 -106.74
CA GLU A 28 -10.51 33.81 -107.16
C GLU A 28 -9.15 33.40 -107.77
N PHE A 29 -8.87 32.09 -107.89
CA PHE A 29 -8.66 31.42 -109.20
C PHE A 29 -8.56 29.86 -109.13
N VAL A 30 -9.59 29.19 -109.67
CA VAL A 30 -9.64 28.10 -110.69
C VAL A 30 -8.97 26.70 -110.47
N GLY A 31 -9.78 25.64 -110.68
CA GLY A 31 -9.52 24.17 -110.59
C GLY A 31 -8.74 23.50 -111.76
N PRO A 32 -9.04 22.26 -112.27
CA PRO A 32 -10.37 21.59 -112.37
C PRO A 32 -10.41 20.01 -112.34
N LEU A 33 -11.60 19.43 -112.70
CA LEU A 33 -11.97 18.06 -113.17
C LEU A 33 -12.33 17.04 -112.05
N SER A 34 -13.43 16.26 -112.07
CA SER A 34 -14.35 15.79 -113.13
C SER A 34 -15.70 15.32 -112.54
N THR A 35 -16.75 15.29 -113.36
CA THR A 35 -18.18 14.96 -113.14
C THR A 35 -18.53 13.48 -112.89
N THR A 36 -19.58 13.18 -112.08
CA THR A 36 -20.73 12.24 -112.33
C THR A 36 -21.70 12.23 -111.11
N THR A 37 -22.94 11.82 -111.33
CA THR A 37 -24.21 12.29 -110.72
C THR A 37 -25.00 11.19 -109.97
N MET A 38 -25.69 11.56 -108.87
CA MET A 38 -26.80 10.90 -108.09
C MET A 38 -26.45 9.64 -107.27
N VAL A 39 -26.83 9.47 -105.99
CA VAL A 39 -28.16 9.49 -105.34
C VAL A 39 -28.04 9.87 -103.84
N ALA A 40 -29.13 10.38 -103.27
CA ALA A 40 -29.32 10.78 -101.87
C ALA A 40 -28.75 9.83 -100.80
N GLY A 41 -28.10 10.43 -99.80
CA GLY A 41 -27.88 9.84 -98.48
C GLY A 41 -28.22 10.91 -97.44
N ILE A 42 -29.38 10.76 -96.81
CA ILE A 42 -29.61 11.33 -95.48
C ILE A 42 -28.49 10.79 -94.59
N GLY A 43 -27.60 11.67 -94.15
CA GLY A 43 -26.72 11.35 -93.03
C GLY A 43 -27.63 11.24 -91.82
N GLU A 44 -28.00 10.01 -91.48
CA GLU A 44 -28.49 9.64 -90.16
C GLU A 44 -27.43 10.16 -89.18
N LEU A 45 -27.76 11.23 -88.46
CA LEU A 45 -27.04 11.58 -87.25
C LEU A 45 -27.11 10.32 -86.39
N ALA A 46 -25.97 9.75 -86.01
CA ALA A 46 -25.97 8.77 -84.95
C ALA A 46 -26.77 9.39 -83.79
N GLU A 47 -27.85 8.74 -83.35
CA GLU A 47 -28.53 9.14 -82.13
C GLU A 47 -27.46 9.13 -81.04
N SER A 48 -27.22 10.30 -80.45
CA SER A 48 -26.23 10.43 -79.39
C SER A 48 -26.75 9.63 -78.23
N ASN A 49 -25.97 8.66 -77.75
CA ASN A 49 -26.29 7.92 -76.54
C ASN A 49 -26.66 8.90 -75.41
N GLU A 50 -27.90 8.85 -74.95
CA GLU A 50 -28.41 9.68 -73.88
C GLU A 50 -28.14 8.99 -72.54
N ALA A 51 -27.80 9.77 -71.51
CA ALA A 51 -27.57 9.20 -70.19
C ALA A 51 -28.92 8.90 -69.52
N PRO A 52 -29.01 7.84 -68.68
CA PRO A 52 -30.21 7.59 -67.88
C PRO A 52 -30.58 8.81 -67.02
N ALA A 53 -31.86 9.16 -66.96
CA ALA A 53 -32.39 10.09 -65.98
C ALA A 53 -32.72 9.33 -64.69
N VAL A 54 -32.16 9.75 -63.56
CA VAL A 54 -32.26 9.06 -62.26
C VAL A 54 -33.07 9.90 -61.29
N TRP A 55 -33.88 9.25 -60.46
CA TRP A 55 -34.55 9.85 -59.30
C TRP A 55 -34.26 9.00 -58.07
N VAL A 56 -33.54 9.57 -57.11
CA VAL A 56 -33.29 8.95 -55.82
C VAL A 56 -34.47 9.13 -54.88
N VAL A 57 -34.51 8.32 -53.83
CA VAL A 57 -35.36 8.56 -52.66
C VAL A 57 -35.10 9.94 -52.06
N GLY A 58 -36.09 10.47 -51.33
CA GLY A 58 -35.87 11.67 -50.51
C GLY A 58 -34.96 11.40 -49.32
N ASN A 59 -34.58 12.45 -48.59
CA ASN A 59 -33.74 12.34 -47.40
C ASN A 59 -34.31 11.33 -46.40
N LEU A 60 -33.42 10.52 -45.82
CA LEU A 60 -33.76 9.44 -44.90
C LEU A 60 -33.11 9.64 -43.53
N THR A 61 -33.72 9.06 -42.51
CA THR A 61 -33.15 8.97 -41.16
C THR A 61 -33.25 7.53 -40.69
N MET A 62 -32.13 6.92 -40.31
CA MET A 62 -32.04 5.52 -39.89
C MET A 62 -31.06 5.36 -38.70
N PRO A 63 -31.22 4.33 -37.85
CA PRO A 63 -30.21 4.00 -36.85
C PRO A 63 -28.91 3.49 -37.50
N GLU A 64 -27.79 3.63 -36.80
CA GLU A 64 -26.51 3.05 -37.21
C GLU A 64 -26.53 1.51 -37.20
N GLY A 65 -25.51 0.91 -37.82
CA GLY A 65 -25.49 -0.50 -38.13
C GLY A 65 -26.16 -0.82 -39.48
N PRO A 66 -26.70 -2.05 -39.65
CA PRO A 66 -27.20 -2.51 -40.95
C PRO A 66 -28.47 -1.79 -41.41
N VAL A 67 -28.44 -1.23 -42.62
CA VAL A 67 -29.56 -0.55 -43.27
C VAL A 67 -29.96 -1.21 -44.59
N THR A 68 -31.26 -1.16 -44.90
CA THR A 68 -31.81 -1.64 -46.17
C THR A 68 -32.82 -0.64 -46.70
N ILE A 69 -32.58 -0.12 -47.91
CA ILE A 69 -33.42 0.86 -48.59
C ILE A 69 -34.03 0.21 -49.82
N THR A 70 -35.35 0.00 -49.79
CA THR A 70 -36.09 -0.53 -50.94
C THR A 70 -36.30 0.57 -51.97
N GLN A 71 -36.03 0.28 -53.24
CA GLN A 71 -36.12 1.23 -54.36
C GLN A 71 -35.39 2.55 -54.07
N ILE A 72 -34.10 2.46 -53.71
CA ILE A 72 -33.24 3.61 -53.40
C ILE A 72 -33.17 4.62 -54.56
N ALA A 73 -33.29 4.12 -55.80
CA ALA A 73 -33.50 4.96 -56.97
C ALA A 73 -34.36 4.26 -58.02
N THR A 74 -35.06 5.08 -58.80
CA THR A 74 -35.69 4.71 -60.08
C THR A 74 -35.00 5.47 -61.21
N PHE A 75 -35.07 4.95 -62.43
CA PHE A 75 -34.50 5.62 -63.59
C PHE A 75 -35.34 5.41 -64.85
N THR A 76 -35.14 6.30 -65.83
CA THR A 76 -35.65 6.17 -67.20
C THR A 76 -34.53 6.40 -68.19
N ASP A 77 -34.58 5.67 -69.29
CA ASP A 77 -33.62 5.81 -70.38
C ASP A 77 -34.36 5.74 -71.72
N ASP A 78 -34.23 6.79 -72.53
CA ASP A 78 -35.03 6.99 -73.75
C ASP A 78 -34.45 6.30 -74.99
N ASP A 79 -33.23 5.74 -74.93
CA ASP A 79 -32.54 5.16 -76.09
C ASP A 79 -31.82 3.82 -75.83
N SER A 80 -31.80 3.31 -74.60
CA SER A 80 -31.22 2.02 -74.20
C SER A 80 -32.24 0.97 -73.73
N THR A 81 -32.00 -0.30 -74.07
CA THR A 81 -32.79 -1.46 -73.59
C THR A 81 -32.20 -2.12 -72.34
N GLY A 82 -31.04 -1.63 -71.86
CA GLY A 82 -30.25 -2.25 -70.80
C GLY A 82 -29.36 -3.41 -71.28
N PRO A 83 -28.46 -3.95 -70.42
CA PRO A 83 -28.46 -3.84 -68.97
C PRO A 83 -27.97 -2.50 -68.43
N PHE A 84 -28.49 -2.10 -67.28
CA PHE A 84 -28.06 -0.91 -66.55
C PHE A 84 -27.28 -1.33 -65.31
N THR A 85 -26.16 -0.65 -65.07
CA THR A 85 -25.36 -0.83 -63.85
C THR A 85 -25.49 0.40 -62.97
N TYR A 86 -25.55 0.20 -61.66
CA TYR A 86 -25.61 1.28 -60.69
C TYR A 86 -24.34 1.32 -59.84
N ARG A 87 -24.04 2.51 -59.32
CA ARG A 87 -23.05 2.77 -58.28
C ARG A 87 -23.70 3.65 -57.21
N ILE A 88 -23.61 3.22 -55.95
CA ILE A 88 -24.07 3.93 -54.76
C ILE A 88 -22.83 4.23 -53.91
N ASP A 89 -22.49 5.50 -53.77
CA ASP A 89 -21.52 6.01 -52.81
C ASP A 89 -22.26 6.36 -51.53
N TRP A 90 -21.95 5.70 -50.41
CA TRP A 90 -22.67 5.91 -49.15
C TRP A 90 -22.20 7.15 -48.40
N GLY A 91 -21.11 7.79 -48.84
CA GLY A 91 -20.64 9.06 -48.28
C GLY A 91 -19.85 8.92 -46.97
N ASP A 92 -19.62 7.71 -46.47
CA ASP A 92 -18.86 7.38 -45.26
C ASP A 92 -17.40 6.97 -45.56
N GLY A 93 -16.98 7.01 -46.82
CA GLY A 93 -15.64 6.63 -47.26
C GLY A 93 -15.43 5.12 -47.46
N THR A 94 -16.46 4.30 -47.26
CA THR A 94 -16.44 2.87 -47.62
C THR A 94 -16.48 2.67 -49.14
N ASP A 95 -16.16 1.46 -49.60
CA ASP A 95 -16.21 1.14 -51.03
C ASP A 95 -17.65 1.26 -51.56
N PRO A 96 -17.87 1.95 -52.70
CA PRO A 96 -19.20 2.10 -53.28
C PRO A 96 -19.86 0.77 -53.61
N THR A 97 -21.16 0.66 -53.33
CA THR A 97 -21.94 -0.52 -53.72
C THR A 97 -22.28 -0.44 -55.20
N THR A 98 -21.98 -1.51 -55.95
CA THR A 98 -22.28 -1.59 -57.38
C THR A 98 -23.09 -2.83 -57.72
N GLY A 99 -23.96 -2.74 -58.73
CA GLY A 99 -24.73 -3.89 -59.19
C GLY A 99 -25.46 -3.62 -60.50
N THR A 100 -26.31 -4.56 -60.90
CA THR A 100 -27.21 -4.41 -62.06
C THR A 100 -28.60 -4.02 -61.59
N ALA A 101 -29.18 -3.00 -62.19
CA ALA A 101 -30.53 -2.57 -61.86
C ALA A 101 -31.60 -3.51 -62.42
N THR A 102 -32.76 -3.58 -61.76
CA THR A 102 -33.91 -4.32 -62.26
C THR A 102 -34.63 -3.49 -63.33
N ILE A 103 -34.98 -4.12 -64.45
CA ILE A 103 -35.84 -3.51 -65.46
C ILE A 103 -37.30 -3.72 -65.06
N ASP A 104 -37.99 -2.65 -64.71
CA ASP A 104 -39.39 -2.64 -64.30
C ASP A 104 -40.33 -2.61 -65.51
N VAL A 105 -39.98 -1.81 -66.52
CA VAL A 105 -40.69 -1.72 -67.80
C VAL A 105 -39.67 -1.69 -68.95
N PRO A 106 -39.62 -2.71 -69.83
CA PRO A 106 -38.71 -2.70 -70.97
C PRO A 106 -39.18 -1.69 -72.04
N GLY A 107 -38.26 -0.90 -72.58
CA GLY A 107 -38.49 0.14 -73.61
C GLY A 107 -37.25 0.38 -74.47
N PRO A 108 -37.24 1.39 -75.35
CA PRO A 108 -37.29 2.81 -74.93
C PRO A 108 -38.68 3.48 -74.87
N PRO A 109 -38.97 4.34 -73.86
CA PRO A 109 -38.16 4.53 -72.66
C PRO A 109 -38.15 3.26 -71.79
N THR A 110 -36.97 2.82 -71.36
CA THR A 110 -36.82 1.75 -70.38
C THR A 110 -36.90 2.34 -68.98
N PHE A 111 -37.68 1.71 -68.09
CA PHE A 111 -37.80 2.09 -66.68
C PHE A 111 -37.21 0.99 -65.81
N GLY A 112 -36.49 1.37 -64.77
CA GLY A 112 -35.96 0.42 -63.80
C GLY A 112 -35.76 0.99 -62.40
N SER A 113 -35.41 0.12 -61.47
CA SER A 113 -35.15 0.44 -60.06
C SER A 113 -34.18 -0.54 -59.41
N PHE A 114 -33.65 -0.17 -58.25
CA PHE A 114 -32.79 -1.04 -57.44
C PHE A 114 -32.89 -0.70 -55.96
N ASN A 115 -32.54 -1.65 -55.10
CA ASN A 115 -32.45 -1.48 -53.65
C ASN A 115 -31.00 -1.15 -53.24
N GLY A 116 -30.81 -0.66 -52.03
CA GLY A 116 -29.49 -0.50 -51.40
C GLY A 116 -29.43 -1.19 -50.05
N GLU A 117 -28.30 -1.84 -49.75
CA GLU A 117 -27.98 -2.41 -48.45
C GLU A 117 -26.59 -1.89 -48.03
N HIS A 118 -26.44 -1.48 -46.77
CA HIS A 118 -25.19 -0.94 -46.24
C HIS A 118 -25.09 -1.14 -44.73
N VAL A 119 -23.92 -0.91 -44.15
CA VAL A 119 -23.73 -0.83 -42.70
C VAL A 119 -23.02 0.48 -42.41
N TYR A 120 -23.71 1.42 -41.74
CA TYR A 120 -23.05 2.63 -41.24
C TYR A 120 -22.35 2.31 -39.93
N GLY A 121 -21.05 2.58 -39.87
CA GLY A 121 -20.22 2.30 -38.70
C GLY A 121 -20.31 3.35 -37.59
N ASP A 122 -20.85 4.53 -37.88
CA ASP A 122 -20.94 5.66 -36.96
C ASP A 122 -22.23 6.46 -37.26
N ASN A 123 -22.65 7.30 -36.33
CA ASN A 123 -23.73 8.25 -36.52
C ASN A 123 -23.26 9.44 -37.39
N GLY A 124 -24.21 10.21 -37.91
CA GLY A 124 -23.87 11.43 -38.64
C GLY A 124 -24.76 11.72 -39.84
N VAL A 125 -24.35 12.68 -40.64
CA VAL A 125 -25.05 13.04 -41.88
C VAL A 125 -24.15 12.69 -43.06
N TYR A 126 -24.56 11.68 -43.82
CA TYR A 126 -23.86 11.19 -45.00
C TYR A 126 -24.59 11.64 -46.26
N LEU A 127 -23.83 12.11 -47.24
CA LEU A 127 -24.37 12.48 -48.54
C LEU A 127 -24.25 11.27 -49.47
N VAL A 128 -25.36 10.56 -49.69
CA VAL A 128 -25.39 9.38 -50.55
C VAL A 128 -25.47 9.84 -52.00
N ALA A 129 -24.55 9.36 -52.84
CA ALA A 129 -24.48 9.70 -54.26
C ALA A 129 -24.75 8.49 -55.14
N VAL A 130 -25.70 8.61 -56.07
CA VAL A 130 -26.16 7.53 -56.92
C VAL A 130 -25.97 7.89 -58.39
N THR A 131 -25.45 6.94 -59.15
CA THR A 131 -25.34 7.04 -60.62
C THR A 131 -25.76 5.74 -61.28
N VAL A 132 -26.35 5.85 -62.48
CA VAL A 132 -26.70 4.70 -63.34
C VAL A 132 -25.96 4.85 -64.66
N THR A 133 -25.37 3.76 -65.14
CA THR A 133 -24.69 3.68 -66.44
C THR A 133 -25.41 2.68 -67.33
N ASP A 134 -25.74 3.09 -68.55
CA ASP A 134 -26.36 2.25 -69.58
C ASP A 134 -25.37 1.22 -70.17
N GLU A 135 -25.83 0.39 -71.09
CA GLU A 135 -24.98 -0.64 -71.74
C GLU A 135 -24.00 -0.04 -72.78
N GLN A 136 -24.26 1.19 -73.24
CA GLN A 136 -23.48 1.92 -74.22
C GLN A 136 -22.35 2.76 -73.58
N GLY A 137 -22.37 2.90 -72.25
CA GLY A 137 -21.38 3.58 -71.43
C GLY A 137 -21.67 5.04 -71.07
N ALA A 138 -22.87 5.59 -71.32
CA ALA A 138 -23.23 6.89 -70.73
C ALA A 138 -23.74 6.73 -69.30
N THR A 139 -23.35 7.68 -68.45
CA THR A 139 -23.65 7.69 -67.02
C THR A 139 -24.52 8.90 -66.71
N SER A 140 -25.55 8.69 -65.90
CA SER A 140 -26.43 9.75 -65.39
C SER A 140 -25.66 10.89 -64.71
N GLU A 141 -26.31 12.03 -64.53
CA GLU A 141 -25.85 12.99 -63.52
C GLU A 141 -25.85 12.33 -62.13
N VAL A 142 -25.03 12.87 -61.22
CA VAL A 142 -24.94 12.38 -59.84
C VAL A 142 -26.15 12.90 -59.08
N GLU A 143 -27.05 11.99 -58.72
CA GLU A 143 -28.18 12.30 -57.86
C GLU A 143 -27.82 12.03 -56.40
N THR A 144 -28.22 12.93 -55.51
CA THR A 144 -27.85 12.86 -54.10
C THR A 144 -29.03 13.02 -53.18
N PHE A 145 -29.00 12.32 -52.05
CA PHE A 145 -29.91 12.57 -50.93
C PHE A 145 -29.12 12.52 -49.61
N GLU A 146 -29.64 13.18 -48.57
CA GLU A 146 -29.03 13.11 -47.24
C GLU A 146 -29.52 11.88 -46.49
N MET A 147 -28.59 11.09 -45.97
CA MET A 147 -28.83 10.06 -44.96
C MET A 147 -28.39 10.57 -43.60
N THR A 148 -29.33 10.73 -42.68
CA THR A 148 -29.02 11.02 -41.27
C THR A 148 -29.01 9.70 -40.48
N VAL A 149 -27.84 9.27 -40.05
CA VAL A 149 -27.67 8.09 -39.19
C VAL A 149 -27.70 8.54 -37.74
N THR A 150 -28.55 7.91 -36.94
CA THR A 150 -28.67 8.18 -35.49
C THR A 150 -27.97 7.10 -34.68
N SER A 151 -27.27 7.50 -33.63
CA SER A 151 -26.62 6.57 -32.69
C SER A 151 -27.64 5.65 -32.00
N VAL A 152 -27.22 4.42 -31.72
CA VAL A 152 -28.00 3.36 -31.09
C VAL A 152 -27.39 3.03 -29.73
N ALA A 153 -28.20 3.10 -28.68
CA ALA A 153 -27.77 2.76 -27.33
C ALA A 153 -27.06 1.38 -27.28
N PRO A 154 -25.97 1.27 -26.51
CA PRO A 154 -25.30 -0.01 -26.28
C PRO A 154 -26.18 -0.94 -25.43
N GLU A 155 -25.78 -2.21 -25.27
CA GLU A 155 -26.50 -3.21 -24.48
C GLU A 155 -25.58 -4.11 -23.63
N PHE A 156 -26.16 -4.71 -22.58
CA PHE A 156 -25.55 -5.80 -21.83
C PHE A 156 -26.00 -7.14 -22.43
N VAL A 157 -25.05 -8.00 -22.79
CA VAL A 157 -25.31 -9.31 -23.38
C VAL A 157 -25.28 -10.38 -22.30
N GLY A 158 -26.43 -11.01 -22.06
CA GLY A 158 -26.58 -12.04 -21.04
C GLY A 158 -26.69 -11.48 -19.62
N ASP A 159 -26.37 -12.32 -18.63
CA ASP A 159 -26.45 -11.94 -17.22
C ASP A 159 -25.15 -11.26 -16.77
N VAL A 160 -25.30 -10.19 -15.98
CA VAL A 160 -24.19 -9.60 -15.20
C VAL A 160 -24.08 -10.35 -13.88
N VAL A 161 -22.90 -10.90 -13.60
CA VAL A 161 -22.68 -11.80 -12.45
C VAL A 161 -21.71 -11.13 -11.48
N VAL A 162 -22.03 -11.20 -10.19
CA VAL A 162 -21.16 -10.77 -9.08
C VAL A 162 -20.90 -11.94 -8.14
N THR A 163 -19.69 -12.04 -7.59
CA THR A 163 -19.38 -12.99 -6.52
C THR A 163 -20.18 -12.64 -5.25
N SER A 164 -21.01 -13.58 -4.78
CA SER A 164 -21.83 -13.39 -3.58
C SER A 164 -22.31 -14.75 -3.03
N PRO A 165 -22.48 -14.91 -1.69
CA PRO A 165 -22.13 -13.96 -0.63
C PRO A 165 -20.60 -13.85 -0.42
N ILE A 166 -20.18 -12.75 0.16
CA ILE A 166 -18.83 -12.48 0.68
C ILE A 166 -18.94 -12.00 2.14
N ASP A 167 -17.84 -12.02 2.87
CA ASP A 167 -17.75 -11.37 4.19
C ASP A 167 -17.20 -9.92 4.01
N GLU A 168 -17.39 -9.05 4.99
CA GLU A 168 -16.81 -7.70 4.96
C GLU A 168 -15.28 -7.73 5.01
N GLY A 169 -14.66 -6.69 4.46
CA GLY A 169 -13.22 -6.69 4.17
C GLY A 169 -12.84 -7.53 2.94
N GLU A 170 -13.77 -8.26 2.31
CA GLU A 170 -13.49 -9.03 1.10
C GLU A 170 -13.80 -8.29 -0.21
N ILE A 171 -13.16 -8.77 -1.29
CA ILE A 171 -13.32 -8.24 -2.65
C ILE A 171 -14.41 -9.01 -3.40
N ALA A 172 -15.35 -8.28 -4.01
CA ALA A 172 -16.30 -8.82 -4.98
C ALA A 172 -15.78 -8.65 -6.42
N THR A 173 -15.91 -9.69 -7.25
CA THR A 173 -15.67 -9.64 -8.69
C THR A 173 -17.00 -9.55 -9.46
N LEU A 174 -17.13 -8.52 -10.31
CA LEU A 174 -18.26 -8.27 -11.20
C LEU A 174 -17.83 -8.54 -12.65
N SER A 175 -18.63 -9.34 -13.37
CA SER A 175 -18.32 -9.74 -14.75
C SER A 175 -19.56 -9.75 -15.65
N GLY A 176 -19.33 -9.56 -16.95
CA GLY A 176 -20.39 -9.56 -17.95
C GLY A 176 -19.87 -9.35 -19.37
N THR A 177 -20.78 -9.07 -20.30
CA THR A 177 -20.44 -8.76 -21.69
C THR A 177 -21.22 -7.53 -22.15
N LEU A 178 -20.52 -6.59 -22.79
CA LEU A 178 -21.04 -5.35 -23.38
C LEU A 178 -21.15 -5.53 -24.89
N SER A 179 -22.10 -4.83 -25.53
CA SER A 179 -22.19 -4.78 -26.99
C SER A 179 -22.65 -3.41 -27.48
N SER A 180 -21.98 -2.88 -28.51
CA SER A 180 -22.51 -1.78 -29.35
C SER A 180 -22.62 -2.21 -30.81
N PRO A 181 -23.61 -1.72 -31.58
CA PRO A 181 -23.68 -1.87 -33.02
C PRO A 181 -22.50 -1.23 -33.78
N SER A 182 -21.94 -0.14 -33.26
CA SER A 182 -20.77 0.52 -33.80
C SER A 182 -19.50 -0.03 -33.16
N VAL A 183 -18.48 -0.26 -34.00
CA VAL A 183 -17.14 -0.70 -33.57
C VAL A 183 -16.19 0.48 -33.37
N ASP A 184 -16.59 1.66 -33.82
CA ASP A 184 -15.83 2.90 -33.70
C ASP A 184 -16.17 3.67 -32.41
N ASP A 185 -17.25 3.28 -31.72
CA ASP A 185 -17.65 3.83 -30.41
C ASP A 185 -16.61 3.61 -29.31
N VAL A 186 -16.66 4.50 -28.32
CA VAL A 186 -16.07 4.31 -26.99
C VAL A 186 -17.19 4.13 -25.96
N LEU A 187 -17.27 2.93 -25.40
CA LEU A 187 -18.25 2.59 -24.36
C LEU A 187 -17.76 3.00 -22.98
N THR A 188 -18.53 3.82 -22.30
CA THR A 188 -18.31 4.21 -20.90
C THR A 188 -19.22 3.40 -19.99
N LEU A 189 -18.63 2.53 -19.17
CA LEU A 189 -19.32 1.77 -18.13
C LEU A 189 -19.13 2.45 -16.78
N VAL A 190 -20.22 2.94 -16.20
CA VAL A 190 -20.27 3.42 -14.82
C VAL A 190 -20.87 2.33 -13.94
N VAL A 191 -20.12 1.88 -12.93
CA VAL A 191 -20.57 0.91 -11.94
C VAL A 191 -20.77 1.64 -10.62
N ASN A 192 -22.00 1.69 -10.12
CA ASN A 192 -22.30 2.15 -8.77
C ASN A 192 -22.44 0.91 -7.88
N TRP A 193 -21.55 0.76 -6.91
CA TRP A 193 -21.45 -0.44 -6.08
C TRP A 193 -22.54 -0.54 -5.02
N GLY A 194 -23.23 0.57 -4.75
CA GLY A 194 -24.37 0.62 -3.82
C GLY A 194 -23.99 0.93 -2.38
N ASP A 195 -22.70 1.03 -2.08
CA ASP A 195 -22.10 1.50 -0.82
C ASP A 195 -21.83 3.02 -0.80
N GLY A 196 -22.17 3.71 -1.88
CA GLY A 196 -21.91 5.15 -2.06
C GLY A 196 -20.71 5.46 -2.96
N THR A 197 -19.95 4.44 -3.35
CA THR A 197 -18.84 4.54 -4.31
C THR A 197 -19.28 4.19 -5.72
N SER A 198 -18.50 4.65 -6.69
CA SER A 198 -18.71 4.35 -8.10
C SER A 198 -17.41 4.41 -8.88
N ASP A 199 -17.22 3.47 -9.78
CA ASP A 199 -16.10 3.44 -10.72
C ASP A 199 -16.57 3.66 -12.16
N THR A 200 -15.66 4.13 -13.00
CA THR A 200 -15.90 4.33 -14.43
C THR A 200 -14.81 3.66 -15.24
N PHE A 201 -15.21 2.89 -16.23
CA PHE A 201 -14.34 2.12 -17.11
C PHE A 201 -14.67 2.42 -18.57
N GLU A 202 -13.65 2.42 -19.43
CA GLU A 202 -13.81 2.59 -20.87
C GLU A 202 -13.54 1.27 -21.61
N TYR A 203 -14.39 0.93 -22.56
CA TYR A 203 -14.28 -0.24 -23.41
C TYR A 203 -14.44 0.15 -24.88
N PRO A 204 -13.81 -0.60 -25.81
CA PRO A 204 -14.07 -0.39 -27.24
C PRO A 204 -15.51 -0.79 -27.62
N GLY A 205 -16.03 -0.15 -28.67
CA GLY A 205 -17.25 -0.55 -29.36
C GLY A 205 -17.23 -1.99 -29.87
N GLY A 206 -18.39 -2.47 -30.32
CA GLY A 206 -18.62 -3.89 -30.60
C GLY A 206 -18.82 -4.73 -29.34
N THR A 207 -18.63 -6.05 -29.45
CA THR A 207 -18.89 -6.99 -28.34
C THR A 207 -17.62 -7.28 -27.52
N THR A 208 -17.63 -6.91 -26.24
CA THR A 208 -16.45 -6.98 -25.35
C THR A 208 -16.82 -7.53 -23.96
N PRO A 209 -16.13 -8.56 -23.42
CA PRO A 209 -16.31 -8.99 -22.04
C PRO A 209 -15.62 -8.04 -21.06
N PHE A 210 -16.16 -7.93 -19.84
CA PHE A 210 -15.54 -7.17 -18.76
C PHE A 210 -15.46 -7.98 -17.47
N GLU A 211 -14.45 -7.68 -16.66
CA GLU A 211 -14.25 -8.17 -15.30
C GLU A 211 -13.62 -7.05 -14.48
N VAL A 212 -14.27 -6.67 -13.38
CA VAL A 212 -13.85 -5.59 -12.47
C VAL A 212 -14.08 -6.02 -11.03
N THR A 213 -13.33 -5.45 -10.09
CA THR A 213 -13.34 -5.85 -8.67
C THR A 213 -13.58 -4.67 -7.76
N HIS A 214 -14.20 -4.90 -6.60
CA HIS A 214 -14.47 -3.89 -5.59
C HIS A 214 -14.37 -4.45 -4.17
N LEU A 215 -13.70 -3.73 -3.28
CA LEU A 215 -13.63 -4.06 -1.85
C LEU A 215 -14.89 -3.56 -1.15
N TYR A 216 -15.58 -4.45 -0.43
CA TYR A 216 -16.68 -4.05 0.44
C TYR A 216 -16.17 -3.99 1.89
N GLU A 217 -15.88 -2.76 2.34
CA GLU A 217 -15.35 -2.52 3.68
C GLU A 217 -16.32 -2.97 4.79
N ASN A 218 -17.63 -2.88 4.58
CA ASN A 218 -18.60 -3.16 5.63
C ASN A 218 -19.87 -3.82 5.06
N ASN A 219 -20.59 -4.60 5.87
CA ASN A 219 -21.92 -5.08 5.53
C ASN A 219 -22.99 -3.96 5.52
N GLN A 220 -24.20 -4.28 5.04
CA GLN A 220 -25.36 -3.42 5.33
C GLN A 220 -26.07 -3.91 6.60
N PRO A 221 -26.80 -3.04 7.32
CA PRO A 221 -27.57 -3.42 8.49
C PRO A 221 -28.41 -4.70 8.29
N GLY A 222 -28.08 -5.73 9.08
CA GLY A 222 -28.73 -7.04 8.99
C GLY A 222 -28.37 -7.86 7.75
N ASN A 223 -27.17 -7.65 7.19
CA ASN A 223 -26.66 -8.25 5.95
C ASN A 223 -27.60 -8.03 4.76
N ALA A 224 -28.19 -6.83 4.66
CA ALA A 224 -28.98 -6.48 3.48
C ALA A 224 -28.07 -6.45 2.22
N PRO A 225 -28.58 -6.85 1.04
CA PRO A 225 -27.77 -6.80 -0.16
C PRO A 225 -27.47 -5.37 -0.60
N TYR A 226 -26.22 -5.10 -0.97
CA TYR A 226 -25.86 -3.92 -1.76
C TYR A 226 -26.43 -4.07 -3.17
N LEU A 227 -27.14 -3.04 -3.64
CA LEU A 227 -27.68 -3.01 -4.99
C LEU A 227 -26.66 -2.36 -5.92
N ILE A 228 -26.04 -3.17 -6.78
CA ILE A 228 -25.09 -2.71 -7.78
C ILE A 228 -25.88 -2.27 -9.02
N SER A 229 -25.65 -1.03 -9.45
CA SER A 229 -26.27 -0.49 -10.66
C SER A 229 -25.24 -0.06 -11.68
N LEU A 230 -25.42 -0.55 -12.90
CA LEU A 230 -24.53 -0.31 -14.02
C LEU A 230 -25.24 0.61 -15.01
N VAL A 231 -24.52 1.60 -15.52
CA VAL A 231 -24.95 2.47 -16.62
C VAL A 231 -23.89 2.39 -17.70
N LEU A 232 -24.31 2.02 -18.90
CA LEU A 232 -23.46 1.92 -20.08
C LEU A 232 -23.90 2.96 -21.10
N THR A 233 -22.98 3.80 -21.57
CA THR A 233 -23.22 4.81 -22.60
C THR A 233 -22.19 4.72 -23.70
N ASP A 234 -22.59 5.05 -24.92
CA ASP A 234 -21.68 5.40 -26.03
C ASP A 234 -21.27 6.88 -25.95
N ASP A 235 -20.31 7.29 -26.77
CA ASP A 235 -19.84 8.67 -26.92
C ASP A 235 -20.71 9.51 -27.87
N ASP A 236 -21.69 8.90 -28.53
CA ASP A 236 -22.46 9.45 -29.63
C ASP A 236 -23.95 9.72 -29.34
N GLY A 237 -24.37 9.51 -28.10
CA GLY A 237 -25.64 9.97 -27.56
C GLY A 237 -26.83 9.05 -27.86
N GLY A 238 -26.60 7.77 -28.15
CA GLY A 238 -27.63 6.75 -28.41
C GLY A 238 -28.55 6.48 -27.20
N GLY A 239 -28.12 6.90 -26.02
CA GLY A 239 -28.82 6.75 -24.74
C GLY A 239 -28.24 5.61 -23.90
N PRO A 240 -28.49 5.59 -22.58
CA PRO A 240 -27.87 4.61 -21.70
C PRO A 240 -28.57 3.25 -21.70
N ALA A 241 -27.80 2.17 -21.61
CA ALA A 241 -28.27 0.88 -21.09
C ALA A 241 -28.02 0.78 -19.58
N THR A 242 -28.88 0.02 -18.90
CA THR A 242 -28.76 -0.18 -17.45
C THR A 242 -28.89 -1.65 -17.08
N ALA A 243 -28.06 -2.11 -16.14
CA ALA A 243 -28.17 -3.43 -15.52
C ALA A 243 -28.17 -3.31 -13.99
N LEU A 244 -28.75 -4.31 -13.32
CA LEU A 244 -28.76 -4.41 -11.86
C LEU A 244 -28.30 -5.80 -11.45
N THR A 245 -27.50 -5.85 -10.40
CA THR A 245 -27.19 -7.07 -9.66
C THR A 245 -27.05 -6.73 -8.18
N SER A 246 -26.77 -7.71 -7.33
CA SER A 246 -26.62 -7.45 -5.90
C SER A 246 -25.63 -8.38 -5.26
N VAL A 247 -24.87 -7.85 -4.31
CA VAL A 247 -23.97 -8.63 -3.45
C VAL A 247 -24.49 -8.57 -2.02
N VAL A 248 -24.59 -9.73 -1.38
CA VAL A 248 -24.75 -9.85 0.07
C VAL A 248 -23.36 -9.91 0.69
N VAL A 249 -23.08 -8.96 1.57
CA VAL A 249 -21.88 -8.90 2.42
C VAL A 249 -22.33 -9.25 3.84
N HIS A 250 -21.66 -10.21 4.47
CA HIS A 250 -21.95 -10.61 5.85
C HIS A 250 -21.00 -9.92 6.83
N ASN A 251 -21.48 -9.70 8.05
CA ASN A 251 -20.60 -9.38 9.18
C ASN A 251 -19.56 -10.48 9.37
N ALA A 252 -18.30 -10.10 9.38
CA ALA A 252 -17.22 -10.91 9.90
C ALA A 252 -17.22 -10.81 11.43
N ALA A 253 -16.42 -11.64 12.09
CA ALA A 253 -16.15 -11.48 13.52
C ALA A 253 -14.76 -10.87 13.69
N PRO A 254 -14.50 -10.14 14.77
CA PRO A 254 -13.19 -9.57 15.00
C PRO A 254 -12.13 -10.65 15.23
N THR A 255 -10.89 -10.29 14.93
CA THR A 255 -9.68 -11.00 15.33
C THR A 255 -9.24 -10.45 16.68
N ALA A 256 -9.25 -11.31 17.71
CA ALA A 256 -8.79 -10.96 19.05
C ALA A 256 -7.37 -11.48 19.28
N VAL A 257 -6.54 -10.65 19.90
CA VAL A 257 -5.10 -10.81 19.99
C VAL A 257 -4.67 -10.96 21.44
N ASP A 258 -3.73 -11.88 21.70
CA ASP A 258 -3.22 -12.13 23.05
C ASP A 258 -2.56 -10.89 23.66
N ASP A 259 -2.87 -10.63 24.93
CA ASP A 259 -2.34 -9.49 25.68
C ASP A 259 -1.28 -9.90 26.69
N TYR A 260 -0.42 -8.93 27.03
CA TYR A 260 0.38 -9.07 28.24
C TYR A 260 0.69 -7.74 28.92
N TYR A 261 0.72 -7.82 30.25
CA TYR A 261 1.03 -6.70 31.13
C TYR A 261 2.13 -7.03 32.15
N VAL A 262 2.88 -6.01 32.58
CA VAL A 262 3.80 -6.10 33.72
C VAL A 262 3.22 -5.29 34.87
N PHE A 263 3.17 -5.90 36.05
CA PHE A 263 2.71 -5.27 37.28
C PHE A 263 3.75 -5.40 38.38
N ASP A 264 4.02 -4.30 39.09
CA ASP A 264 4.98 -4.26 40.19
C ASP A 264 4.52 -5.10 41.41
N GLY A 265 3.26 -5.52 41.45
CA GLY A 265 2.66 -6.32 42.52
C GLY A 265 2.17 -5.52 43.71
N VAL A 266 2.23 -4.18 43.67
CA VAL A 266 1.86 -3.31 44.78
C VAL A 266 0.47 -2.72 44.57
N GLY A 267 -0.48 -3.14 45.39
CA GLY A 267 -1.84 -2.59 45.38
C GLY A 267 -2.70 -3.17 44.26
N MET A 268 -3.37 -2.30 43.52
CA MET A 268 -4.29 -2.67 42.45
C MET A 268 -3.70 -2.23 41.12
N PHE A 269 -3.59 -3.16 40.18
CA PHE A 269 -3.23 -2.87 38.81
C PHE A 269 -4.46 -2.34 38.08
N VAL A 270 -4.31 -1.21 37.38
CA VAL A 270 -5.39 -0.54 36.66
C VAL A 270 -4.91 -0.30 35.24
N VAL A 271 -5.61 -0.90 34.29
CA VAL A 271 -5.38 -0.71 32.86
C VAL A 271 -6.56 0.05 32.30
N SER A 272 -6.29 1.18 31.65
CA SER A 272 -7.32 2.00 31.01
C SER A 272 -7.72 1.42 29.65
N ALA A 273 -8.85 1.85 29.08
CA ALA A 273 -9.28 1.38 27.77
C ALA A 273 -8.25 1.69 26.66
N ALA A 274 -7.49 2.79 26.79
CA ALA A 274 -6.44 3.17 25.84
C ALA A 274 -5.20 2.24 25.87
N GLU A 275 -5.09 1.40 26.90
CA GLU A 275 -4.04 0.39 27.05
C GLU A 275 -4.66 -1.00 27.26
N GLY A 276 -5.97 -1.14 27.02
CA GLY A 276 -6.77 -2.30 27.39
C GLY A 276 -6.67 -3.43 26.37
N VAL A 277 -7.39 -4.50 26.66
CA VAL A 277 -7.29 -5.76 25.90
C VAL A 277 -7.76 -5.68 24.45
N LEU A 278 -8.51 -4.64 24.09
CA LEU A 278 -9.06 -4.47 22.74
C LEU A 278 -8.19 -3.59 21.83
N VAL A 279 -7.09 -3.02 22.35
CA VAL A 279 -6.30 -2.02 21.61
C VAL A 279 -5.60 -2.62 20.40
N ASN A 280 -5.20 -3.89 20.50
CA ASN A 280 -4.57 -4.69 19.45
C ASN A 280 -5.55 -5.60 18.71
N ASP A 281 -6.84 -5.55 19.02
CA ASP A 281 -7.87 -6.32 18.31
C ASP A 281 -8.32 -5.57 17.05
N HIS A 282 -8.68 -6.32 16.01
CA HIS A 282 -9.11 -5.76 14.73
C HIS A 282 -10.42 -6.37 14.25
N ASP A 283 -11.28 -5.52 13.69
CA ASP A 283 -12.49 -5.93 12.99
C ASP A 283 -12.37 -5.57 11.50
N PRO A 284 -12.52 -6.54 10.58
CA PRO A 284 -12.46 -6.29 9.14
C PRO A 284 -13.49 -5.26 8.64
N GLY A 285 -14.64 -5.16 9.32
CA GLY A 285 -15.74 -4.26 8.98
C GLY A 285 -15.54 -2.81 9.41
N ASN A 286 -14.67 -2.61 10.41
CA ASN A 286 -14.52 -1.36 11.17
C ASN A 286 -15.90 -0.75 11.53
N ASP A 287 -16.84 -1.62 11.91
CA ASP A 287 -18.26 -1.31 12.10
C ASP A 287 -18.54 -0.50 13.38
N GLY A 288 -17.57 -0.44 14.28
CA GLY A 288 -17.60 0.38 15.47
C GLY A 288 -16.56 -0.04 16.51
N PRO A 289 -16.69 0.46 17.76
CA PRO A 289 -15.82 0.03 18.84
C PRO A 289 -16.12 -1.42 19.25
N LEU A 290 -15.08 -2.24 19.33
CA LEU A 290 -15.15 -3.58 19.89
C LEU A 290 -15.54 -3.57 21.37
N SER A 291 -16.10 -4.69 21.84
CA SER A 291 -16.36 -4.94 23.26
C SER A 291 -15.75 -6.24 23.75
N ALA A 292 -15.20 -6.23 24.97
CA ALA A 292 -14.63 -7.41 25.62
C ALA A 292 -15.74 -8.17 26.39
N ILE A 293 -15.88 -9.46 26.10
CA ILE A 293 -16.89 -10.36 26.68
C ILE A 293 -16.27 -11.72 27.09
N ASP A 294 -17.08 -12.58 27.71
CA ASP A 294 -16.76 -13.98 28.05
C ASP A 294 -15.40 -14.20 28.76
N PHE A 295 -15.09 -13.34 29.74
CA PHE A 295 -13.83 -13.42 30.47
C PHE A 295 -13.80 -14.53 31.52
N THR A 296 -12.62 -15.12 31.72
CA THR A 296 -12.37 -16.14 32.75
C THR A 296 -11.78 -15.55 34.03
N ASP A 297 -11.91 -16.28 35.15
CA ASP A 297 -11.24 -15.90 36.41
C ASP A 297 -9.72 -15.95 36.22
N PRO A 298 -8.94 -15.03 36.83
CA PRO A 298 -7.48 -15.03 36.73
C PRO A 298 -6.90 -16.29 37.38
N LEU A 299 -6.01 -16.99 36.69
CA LEU A 299 -5.35 -18.22 37.13
C LEU A 299 -3.86 -17.97 37.31
N CYS A 300 -3.22 -18.55 38.31
CA CYS A 300 -1.75 -18.48 38.49
C CYS A 300 -1.03 -19.80 38.23
N ASP A 301 -1.78 -20.86 37.96
CA ASP A 301 -1.31 -22.20 37.65
C ASP A 301 -2.42 -23.01 36.96
N GLU A 302 -2.09 -24.22 36.53
CA GLU A 302 -3.02 -25.15 35.89
C GLU A 302 -4.05 -25.75 36.86
N SER A 303 -4.09 -25.34 38.14
CA SER A 303 -5.04 -25.89 39.11
C SER A 303 -6.48 -25.47 38.85
N GLY A 304 -6.67 -24.41 38.04
CA GLY A 304 -7.99 -23.85 37.71
C GLY A 304 -8.64 -23.10 38.87
N LEU A 305 -7.87 -22.77 39.92
CA LEU A 305 -8.34 -21.96 41.04
C LEU A 305 -8.08 -20.46 40.79
N PRO A 306 -9.06 -19.59 41.06
CA PRO A 306 -8.87 -18.15 40.93
C PRO A 306 -7.74 -17.60 41.80
N CYS A 307 -6.92 -16.74 41.23
CA CYS A 307 -5.76 -16.10 41.84
C CYS A 307 -5.86 -14.58 41.78
N GLY A 308 -6.36 -14.01 42.88
CA GLY A 308 -6.66 -12.58 42.96
C GLY A 308 -8.09 -12.26 42.53
N ILE A 309 -8.35 -10.99 42.28
CA ILE A 309 -9.65 -10.48 41.86
C ILE A 309 -9.44 -9.67 40.58
N LEU A 310 -10.12 -10.07 39.50
CA LEU A 310 -10.18 -9.34 38.24
C LEU A 310 -11.54 -8.64 38.12
N THR A 311 -11.57 -7.43 37.57
CA THR A 311 -12.79 -6.76 37.14
C THR A 311 -12.54 -6.18 35.76
N MET A 312 -13.24 -6.74 34.76
CA MET A 312 -13.20 -6.31 33.35
C MET A 312 -14.35 -5.34 33.07
N ASN A 313 -14.12 -4.42 32.13
CA ASN A 313 -15.13 -3.59 31.53
C ASN A 313 -15.32 -3.99 30.05
N GLU A 314 -16.47 -3.65 29.48
CA GLU A 314 -16.77 -3.90 28.06
C GLU A 314 -15.83 -3.12 27.11
N ASP A 315 -15.31 -1.95 27.53
CA ASP A 315 -14.36 -1.13 26.76
C ASP A 315 -12.91 -1.65 26.76
N GLY A 316 -12.69 -2.89 27.23
CA GLY A 316 -11.38 -3.52 27.31
C GLY A 316 -10.52 -3.06 28.51
N ALA A 317 -10.96 -2.05 29.27
CA ALA A 317 -10.29 -1.65 30.50
C ALA A 317 -10.47 -2.71 31.60
N PHE A 318 -9.49 -2.84 32.49
CA PHE A 318 -9.61 -3.78 33.61
C PHE A 318 -8.83 -3.38 34.84
N THR A 319 -9.19 -4.00 35.97
CA THR A 319 -8.43 -3.92 37.21
C THR A 319 -8.12 -5.30 37.74
N TYR A 320 -6.91 -5.47 38.27
CA TYR A 320 -6.46 -6.71 38.90
C TYR A 320 -5.90 -6.43 40.30
N THR A 321 -6.37 -7.18 41.29
CA THR A 321 -5.84 -7.17 42.66
C THR A 321 -5.25 -8.53 42.99
N PRO A 322 -3.94 -8.63 43.30
CA PRO A 322 -3.31 -9.90 43.67
C PRO A 322 -3.92 -10.53 44.92
N PRO A 323 -3.79 -11.86 45.12
CA PRO A 323 -4.35 -12.55 46.29
C PRO A 323 -3.73 -12.09 47.62
N ASN A 324 -2.52 -11.52 47.58
CA ASN A 324 -1.85 -10.91 48.73
C ASN A 324 -0.75 -9.94 48.26
N ALA A 325 -0.27 -9.09 49.18
CA ALA A 325 0.66 -7.99 48.88
C ALA A 325 2.10 -8.41 48.53
N VAL A 326 2.43 -9.70 48.60
CA VAL A 326 3.77 -10.23 48.26
C VAL A 326 3.70 -11.27 47.14
N PHE A 327 2.56 -11.34 46.45
CA PHE A 327 2.38 -12.29 45.36
C PHE A 327 3.32 -11.94 44.21
N THR A 328 4.05 -12.94 43.74
CA THR A 328 4.88 -12.85 42.55
C THR A 328 4.55 -14.03 41.66
N GLY A 329 4.10 -13.77 40.44
CA GLY A 329 3.34 -14.75 39.68
C GLY A 329 3.21 -14.34 38.24
N THR A 330 2.98 -15.31 37.36
CA THR A 330 2.33 -15.02 36.09
C THR A 330 0.86 -15.35 36.30
N VAL A 331 -0.02 -14.43 35.91
CA VAL A 331 -1.47 -14.56 36.04
C VAL A 331 -2.05 -14.59 34.64
N THR A 332 -2.88 -15.57 34.32
CA THR A 332 -3.52 -15.66 33.02
C THR A 332 -5.04 -15.64 33.14
N PHE A 333 -5.70 -14.99 32.19
CA PHE A 333 -7.13 -15.13 31.95
C PHE A 333 -7.36 -15.03 30.44
N THR A 334 -8.59 -15.24 30.01
CA THR A 334 -8.97 -15.14 28.60
C THR A 334 -10.16 -14.22 28.44
N TYR A 335 -10.34 -13.63 27.27
CA TYR A 335 -11.54 -12.88 26.88
C TYR A 335 -11.90 -13.19 25.42
N LYS A 336 -13.08 -12.76 24.99
CA LYS A 336 -13.50 -12.74 23.59
C LYS A 336 -13.87 -11.31 23.20
N ALA A 337 -13.52 -10.90 21.99
CA ALA A 337 -14.05 -9.69 21.38
C ALA A 337 -15.41 -9.96 20.70
N ILE A 338 -16.29 -8.97 20.76
CA ILE A 338 -17.53 -8.88 19.97
C ILE A 338 -17.56 -7.51 19.29
N ASP A 339 -17.94 -7.49 18.02
CA ASP A 339 -18.17 -6.24 17.28
C ASP A 339 -19.50 -5.58 17.64
N ALA A 340 -19.80 -4.42 17.03
CA ALA A 340 -21.00 -3.65 17.34
C ALA A 340 -22.29 -4.29 16.79
N GLU A 341 -22.16 -5.16 15.79
CA GLU A 341 -23.22 -5.85 15.08
C GLU A 341 -23.55 -7.22 15.70
N GLY A 342 -22.69 -7.70 16.59
CA GLY A 342 -22.84 -8.85 17.47
C GLY A 342 -22.10 -10.12 17.04
N ALA A 343 -21.18 -10.08 16.09
CA ALA A 343 -20.34 -11.23 15.79
C ALA A 343 -19.18 -11.35 16.78
N VAL A 344 -18.89 -12.59 17.18
CA VAL A 344 -18.02 -12.91 18.32
C VAL A 344 -16.84 -13.71 17.83
N VAL A 345 -15.63 -13.35 18.28
CA VAL A 345 -14.42 -14.11 17.97
C VAL A 345 -14.57 -15.59 18.39
N THR A 346 -14.12 -16.49 17.52
CA THR A 346 -14.31 -17.93 17.73
C THR A 346 -13.39 -18.45 18.84
N ALA A 347 -12.11 -18.09 18.78
CA ALA A 347 -11.09 -18.40 19.79
C ALA A 347 -11.00 -17.26 20.81
N ALA A 348 -10.80 -17.59 22.09
CA ALA A 348 -10.57 -16.56 23.10
C ALA A 348 -9.09 -16.15 23.09
N ALA A 349 -8.83 -14.85 23.19
CA ALA A 349 -7.50 -14.30 23.39
C ALA A 349 -7.08 -14.49 24.86
N THR A 350 -5.78 -14.69 25.07
CA THR A 350 -5.15 -14.92 26.37
C THR A 350 -4.47 -13.65 26.85
N VAL A 351 -4.79 -13.24 28.08
CA VAL A 351 -4.12 -12.15 28.78
C VAL A 351 -3.16 -12.72 29.82
N ALA A 352 -1.90 -12.29 29.78
CA ALA A 352 -0.89 -12.68 30.76
C ALA A 352 -0.33 -11.47 31.53
N ILE A 353 -0.38 -11.51 32.87
CA ILE A 353 0.15 -10.47 33.75
C ILE A 353 1.33 -11.02 34.54
N ASP A 354 2.52 -10.46 34.36
CA ASP A 354 3.68 -10.76 35.20
C ASP A 354 3.72 -9.82 36.41
N VAL A 355 3.52 -10.41 37.60
CA VAL A 355 3.34 -9.70 38.86
C VAL A 355 4.61 -9.80 39.74
N GLY A 356 4.97 -8.68 40.37
CA GLY A 356 5.99 -8.62 41.42
C GLY A 356 7.37 -8.14 40.94
N MET A 357 7.44 -7.35 39.87
CA MET A 357 8.67 -6.87 39.24
C MET A 357 9.24 -5.60 39.90
N ASN A 358 9.48 -5.60 41.22
CA ASN A 358 9.90 -4.41 41.96
C ASN A 358 11.08 -4.64 42.92
N SER A 359 11.70 -5.81 42.86
CA SER A 359 12.90 -6.09 43.62
C SER A 359 14.14 -5.58 42.89
N SER A 360 15.27 -5.51 43.61
CA SER A 360 16.55 -5.10 43.04
C SER A 360 17.73 -5.87 43.62
N ILE A 361 18.83 -5.91 42.86
CA ILE A 361 20.11 -6.46 43.29
C ILE A 361 21.17 -5.40 43.10
N THR A 362 22.07 -5.21 44.07
CA THR A 362 23.18 -4.26 43.96
C THR A 362 24.47 -4.80 44.57
N GLY A 363 25.59 -4.29 44.06
CA GLY A 363 26.93 -4.64 44.51
C GLY A 363 27.99 -3.72 43.95
N TYR A 364 29.25 -4.08 44.22
CA TYR A 364 30.43 -3.34 43.79
C TYR A 364 31.43 -4.27 43.09
N VAL A 365 32.16 -3.72 42.13
CA VAL A 365 33.36 -4.35 41.57
C VAL A 365 34.58 -3.52 41.97
N PHE A 366 35.58 -4.17 42.56
CA PHE A 366 36.82 -3.52 42.98
C PHE A 366 38.04 -4.42 42.77
N ALA A 367 39.22 -3.81 42.62
CA ALA A 367 40.50 -4.51 42.69
C ALA A 367 41.03 -4.46 44.12
N ALA A 368 41.31 -5.63 44.69
CA ALA A 368 41.84 -5.76 46.04
C ALA A 368 43.37 -5.66 46.05
N ASN A 369 43.90 -4.77 46.89
CA ASN A 369 45.33 -4.71 47.17
C ASN A 369 45.67 -5.61 48.36
N LEU A 370 46.36 -6.71 48.11
CA LEU A 370 46.79 -7.65 49.15
C LEU A 370 48.10 -7.22 49.86
N ASP A 371 48.70 -6.10 49.45
CA ASP A 371 49.90 -5.54 50.09
C ASP A 371 49.53 -4.34 50.98
N PRO A 372 49.51 -4.51 52.32
CA PRO A 372 49.05 -3.49 53.27
C PRO A 372 49.97 -2.26 53.33
N ARG A 373 51.09 -2.25 52.59
CA ARG A 373 52.00 -1.11 52.48
C ARG A 373 51.55 -0.06 51.47
N PHE A 374 50.62 -0.42 50.58
CA PHE A 374 50.13 0.46 49.53
C PHE A 374 48.64 0.76 49.73
N GLN A 375 48.21 1.94 49.31
CA GLN A 375 46.80 2.37 49.37
C GLN A 375 46.33 2.81 47.97
N PRO A 376 45.02 2.66 47.65
CA PRO A 376 43.96 2.15 48.53
C PRO A 376 43.99 0.62 48.71
N ASP A 377 43.36 0.13 49.77
CA ASP A 377 43.16 -1.32 50.00
C ASP A 377 42.18 -1.94 49.00
N GLU A 378 41.19 -1.15 48.56
CA GLU A 378 40.22 -1.51 47.53
C GLU A 378 40.14 -0.37 46.51
N LEU A 379 40.32 -0.70 45.24
CA LEU A 379 40.19 0.25 44.14
C LEU A 379 38.88 -0.02 43.41
N PRO A 380 37.86 0.85 43.53
CA PRO A 380 36.62 0.68 42.76
C PRO A 380 36.91 0.68 41.27
N LEU A 381 36.34 -0.28 40.54
CA LEU A 381 36.59 -0.48 39.12
C LEU A 381 35.39 0.03 38.30
N PRO A 382 35.53 1.16 37.59
CA PRO A 382 34.52 1.61 36.64
C PRO A 382 34.60 0.83 35.33
N GLY A 383 33.48 0.76 34.62
CA GLY A 383 33.46 0.19 33.27
C GLY A 383 33.49 -1.33 33.21
N VAL A 384 33.21 -2.01 34.33
CA VAL A 384 33.12 -3.47 34.35
C VAL A 384 31.71 -3.88 33.97
N ILE A 385 31.60 -4.81 33.01
CA ILE A 385 30.33 -5.38 32.60
C ILE A 385 29.88 -6.44 33.59
N VAL A 386 28.65 -6.30 34.06
CA VAL A 386 27.99 -7.25 34.95
C VAL A 386 26.69 -7.70 34.30
N GLU A 387 26.45 -9.01 34.32
CA GLU A 387 25.28 -9.66 33.73
C GLU A 387 24.50 -10.39 34.82
N LEU A 388 23.18 -10.36 34.72
CA LEU A 388 22.26 -11.06 35.60
C LEU A 388 21.47 -12.07 34.77
N ALA A 389 21.30 -13.28 35.30
CA ALA A 389 20.40 -14.29 34.75
C ALA A 389 19.55 -14.93 35.86
N ALA A 390 18.26 -15.15 35.63
CA ALA A 390 17.46 -16.00 36.51
C ALA A 390 17.89 -17.47 36.41
N THR A 391 17.82 -18.20 37.52
CA THR A 391 18.26 -19.62 37.60
C THR A 391 17.17 -20.58 38.11
N ASP A 392 15.98 -20.08 38.40
CA ASP A 392 14.85 -20.78 38.98
C ASP A 392 13.81 -21.24 37.94
N GLY A 393 14.17 -21.21 36.65
CA GLY A 393 13.34 -21.76 35.56
C GLY A 393 12.09 -20.95 35.23
N ARG A 394 11.95 -19.73 35.75
CA ARG A 394 10.99 -18.75 35.21
C ARG A 394 11.45 -18.29 33.83
N ALA A 395 10.54 -17.67 33.07
CA ALA A 395 10.83 -17.06 31.76
C ALA A 395 12.18 -16.33 31.78
N VAL A 396 12.90 -16.33 30.65
CA VAL A 396 14.28 -15.86 30.56
C VAL A 396 14.36 -14.40 31.06
N VAL A 397 14.92 -14.23 32.26
CA VAL A 397 15.26 -12.90 32.78
C VAL A 397 16.75 -12.75 32.63
N THR A 398 17.15 -11.90 31.69
CA THR A 398 18.54 -11.52 31.48
C THR A 398 18.66 -10.01 31.56
N MET A 399 19.69 -9.54 32.25
CA MET A 399 20.02 -8.12 32.29
C MET A 399 21.51 -7.91 32.16
N ASN A 400 21.94 -6.76 31.63
CA ASN A 400 23.31 -6.33 31.73
C ASN A 400 23.39 -4.89 32.22
N THR A 401 24.53 -4.54 32.79
CA THR A 401 24.86 -3.16 33.18
C THR A 401 26.37 -2.98 33.23
N MET A 402 26.80 -1.73 33.41
CA MET A 402 28.20 -1.36 33.54
C MET A 402 28.44 -0.63 34.85
N THR A 403 29.53 -0.94 35.55
CA THR A 403 29.84 -0.29 36.82
C THR A 403 30.12 1.21 36.67
N ALA A 404 29.60 1.98 37.62
CA ALA A 404 29.78 3.41 37.73
C ALA A 404 31.20 3.80 38.18
N GLU A 405 31.48 5.10 38.31
CA GLU A 405 32.81 5.62 38.67
C GLU A 405 33.31 5.14 40.04
N ASP A 406 32.37 4.82 40.93
CA ASP A 406 32.61 4.27 42.27
C ASP A 406 32.58 2.73 42.30
N GLY A 407 32.53 2.07 41.14
CA GLY A 407 32.50 0.62 41.01
C GLY A 407 31.16 -0.02 41.32
N SER A 408 30.11 0.76 41.65
CA SER A 408 28.79 0.23 41.95
C SER A 408 28.04 -0.24 40.68
N TYR A 409 27.15 -1.22 40.85
CA TYR A 409 26.17 -1.64 39.85
C TYR A 409 24.82 -1.96 40.50
N ARG A 410 23.74 -1.93 39.71
CA ARG A 410 22.37 -2.19 40.20
C ARG A 410 21.49 -2.79 39.10
N PHE A 411 20.72 -3.81 39.45
CA PHE A 411 19.67 -4.39 38.63
C PHE A 411 18.31 -4.08 39.26
N GLU A 412 17.40 -3.49 38.47
CA GLU A 412 16.06 -3.05 38.89
C GLU A 412 14.95 -3.91 38.27
N GLY A 413 13.75 -3.81 38.85
CA GLY A 413 12.54 -4.37 38.25
C GLY A 413 12.59 -5.89 38.20
N LEU A 414 13.08 -6.50 39.28
CA LEU A 414 13.27 -7.93 39.39
C LEU A 414 12.06 -8.56 40.08
N ARG A 415 11.67 -9.75 39.61
CA ARG A 415 10.74 -10.61 40.33
C ARG A 415 11.45 -11.27 41.52
N ALA A 416 10.70 -11.59 42.58
CA ALA A 416 11.23 -12.47 43.62
C ALA A 416 11.68 -13.81 42.99
N GLY A 417 12.84 -14.31 43.40
CA GLY A 417 13.42 -15.49 42.78
C GLY A 417 14.90 -15.68 43.05
N THR A 418 15.48 -16.66 42.36
CA THR A 418 16.91 -16.96 42.42
C THR A 418 17.60 -16.52 41.13
N TYR A 419 18.77 -15.91 41.30
CA TYR A 419 19.56 -15.33 40.22
C TYR A 419 21.02 -15.76 40.29
N GLN A 420 21.69 -15.63 39.16
CA GLN A 420 23.14 -15.66 39.03
C GLN A 420 23.61 -14.33 38.47
N ILE A 421 24.69 -13.81 39.05
CA ILE A 421 25.37 -12.61 38.57
C ILE A 421 26.73 -13.05 38.03
N THR A 422 27.06 -12.61 36.82
CA THR A 422 28.34 -12.89 36.17
C THR A 422 29.05 -11.58 35.90
N GLN A 423 30.32 -11.49 36.29
CA GLN A 423 31.19 -10.38 35.93
C GLN A 423 32.04 -10.78 34.72
N ARG A 424 32.15 -9.90 33.73
CA ARG A 424 33.17 -10.05 32.69
C ARG A 424 34.53 -9.66 33.25
N GLN A 425 35.54 -10.52 33.10
CA GLN A 425 36.92 -10.23 33.49
C GLN A 425 37.38 -8.90 32.88
N PRO A 426 37.74 -7.90 33.70
CA PRO A 426 38.32 -6.66 33.18
C PRO A 426 39.75 -6.91 32.72
N ALA A 427 40.07 -6.57 31.46
CA ALA A 427 41.41 -6.75 30.90
C ALA A 427 42.50 -5.97 31.64
N ALA A 428 42.11 -4.92 32.38
CA ALA A 428 43.01 -4.09 33.16
C ALA A 428 43.58 -4.81 34.40
N CYS A 429 42.85 -5.80 34.93
CA CYS A 429 43.11 -6.44 36.21
C CYS A 429 43.78 -7.81 36.04
N ILE A 430 44.47 -8.24 37.07
CA ILE A 430 44.83 -9.65 37.21
C ILE A 430 43.56 -10.39 37.60
N ASP A 431 43.28 -11.49 36.90
CA ASP A 431 42.08 -12.30 37.09
C ASP A 431 41.87 -12.71 38.55
N GLY A 432 40.67 -12.42 39.07
CA GLY A 432 40.21 -12.78 40.40
C GLY A 432 39.63 -14.20 40.44
N ALA A 433 39.70 -14.87 41.60
CA ALA A 433 39.24 -16.26 41.69
C ALA A 433 37.71 -16.45 41.49
N THR A 434 36.90 -15.39 41.40
CA THR A 434 35.43 -15.47 41.34
C THR A 434 34.85 -14.46 40.36
N HIS A 435 34.20 -14.95 39.29
CA HIS A 435 33.47 -14.14 38.30
C HIS A 435 31.98 -14.43 38.28
N VAL A 436 31.51 -15.33 39.15
CA VAL A 436 30.11 -15.73 39.21
C VAL A 436 29.67 -15.75 40.67
N ILE A 437 28.55 -15.09 40.96
CA ILE A 437 27.81 -15.23 42.21
C ILE A 437 26.51 -15.98 41.85
N SER A 438 26.45 -17.26 42.21
CA SER A 438 25.26 -18.09 42.01
C SER A 438 24.34 -18.04 43.23
N ASP A 439 23.10 -18.49 43.05
CA ASP A 439 22.10 -18.66 44.12
C ASP A 439 21.75 -17.37 44.88
N VAL A 440 21.76 -16.23 44.18
CA VAL A 440 21.35 -14.94 44.74
C VAL A 440 19.82 -14.94 44.87
N VAL A 441 19.34 -15.15 46.10
CA VAL A 441 17.91 -15.13 46.41
C VAL A 441 17.44 -13.70 46.69
N VAL A 442 16.37 -13.30 46.04
CA VAL A 442 15.73 -11.99 46.21
C VAL A 442 14.25 -12.21 46.57
N GLY A 443 13.80 -11.63 47.68
CA GLY A 443 12.39 -11.64 48.07
C GLY A 443 11.55 -10.63 47.29
N ALA A 444 10.23 -10.64 47.49
CA ALA A 444 9.32 -9.70 46.86
C ALA A 444 9.48 -8.30 47.46
N ASN A 445 9.60 -7.27 46.61
CA ASN A 445 9.76 -5.87 47.01
C ASN A 445 11.05 -5.63 47.83
N GLU A 446 12.08 -6.45 47.64
CA GLU A 446 13.33 -6.41 48.40
C GLU A 446 14.51 -5.92 47.56
N THR A 447 15.52 -5.38 48.25
CA THR A 447 16.82 -5.05 47.67
C THR A 447 17.87 -5.98 48.27
N THR A 448 18.44 -6.85 47.44
CA THR A 448 19.57 -7.69 47.83
C THR A 448 20.87 -6.93 47.58
N VAL A 449 21.56 -6.55 48.66
CA VAL A 449 22.82 -5.77 48.63
C VAL A 449 24.04 -6.68 48.73
N ASP A 450 25.24 -6.08 48.69
CA ASP A 450 26.54 -6.71 48.96
C ASP A 450 26.90 -7.87 48.01
N GLN A 451 26.39 -7.83 46.78
CA GLN A 451 26.79 -8.78 45.73
C GLN A 451 28.10 -8.32 45.09
N ASN A 452 29.22 -8.47 45.80
CA ASN A 452 30.47 -7.84 45.38
C ASN A 452 31.39 -8.80 44.61
N PHE A 453 32.10 -8.26 43.63
CA PHE A 453 33.21 -8.93 42.95
C PHE A 453 34.54 -8.27 43.30
N ALA A 454 35.55 -9.10 43.52
CA ALA A 454 36.90 -8.67 43.85
C ALA A 454 37.90 -9.23 42.84
N GLU A 455 38.48 -8.34 42.05
CA GLU A 455 39.62 -8.64 41.18
C GLU A 455 40.92 -8.63 41.98
N ASN A 456 41.95 -9.32 41.48
CA ASN A 456 43.31 -9.01 41.92
C ASN A 456 43.71 -7.63 41.38
N TRP A 457 44.81 -7.08 41.91
CA TRP A 457 45.27 -5.73 41.54
C TRP A 457 45.47 -5.53 40.03
N LEU A 458 45.54 -4.26 39.59
CA LEU A 458 45.80 -3.90 38.20
C LEU A 458 47.07 -4.58 37.67
N GLN A 459 47.02 -5.05 36.43
CA GLN A 459 48.20 -5.64 35.77
C GLN A 459 49.33 -4.61 35.70
N PRO A 460 50.61 -5.01 35.83
CA PRO A 460 51.73 -4.07 35.88
C PRO A 460 51.79 -3.08 34.71
N GLN A 461 51.41 -3.50 33.49
CA GLN A 461 51.39 -2.61 32.33
C GLN A 461 50.30 -1.53 32.38
N ASN A 462 49.27 -1.71 33.20
CA ASN A 462 48.14 -0.78 33.36
C ASN A 462 48.35 0.16 34.56
N VAL A 463 49.44 0.00 35.31
CA VAL A 463 49.83 0.89 36.41
C VAL A 463 50.76 2.00 35.89
N SER A 464 50.29 3.25 35.97
CA SER A 464 51.14 4.40 35.63
C SER A 464 52.14 4.72 36.75
N ILE A 465 53.31 5.29 36.40
CA ILE A 465 54.28 5.74 37.42
C ILE A 465 53.68 6.81 38.35
N GLY A 466 52.77 7.65 37.85
CA GLY A 466 52.04 8.62 38.66
C GLY A 466 51.10 7.95 39.67
N SER A 467 50.37 6.91 39.25
CA SER A 467 49.49 6.13 40.13
C SER A 467 50.31 5.35 41.17
N PHE A 468 51.44 4.76 40.77
CA PHE A 468 52.34 4.07 41.69
C PHE A 468 52.95 5.00 42.74
N LEU A 469 53.32 6.23 42.38
CA LEU A 469 53.84 7.19 43.35
C LEU A 469 52.74 7.73 44.27
N ALA A 470 51.49 7.81 43.79
CA ALA A 470 50.34 8.22 44.58
C ALA A 470 49.99 7.22 45.71
N SER A 471 50.26 5.92 45.56
CA SER A 471 50.00 4.91 46.62
C SER A 471 50.92 5.01 47.84
N THR A 472 51.97 5.86 47.81
CA THR A 472 52.91 6.04 48.92
C THR A 472 52.53 7.16 49.91
N ILE A 473 51.45 7.90 49.65
CA ILE A 473 50.98 8.99 50.52
C ILE A 473 49.79 8.51 51.36
N LEU A 474 50.09 8.01 52.57
CA LEU A 474 49.15 7.39 53.53
C LEU A 474 48.02 8.28 54.09
N SER A 475 47.76 9.49 53.57
CA SER A 475 47.01 10.52 54.32
C SER A 475 45.91 11.30 53.60
N SER A 476 45.47 10.89 52.41
CA SER A 476 44.19 11.42 51.89
C SER A 476 43.49 10.39 50.98
N PRO A 477 42.32 9.87 51.38
CA PRO A 477 41.52 8.98 50.55
C PRO A 477 40.85 9.69 49.35
N THR A 478 40.98 11.02 49.20
CA THR A 478 40.16 11.78 48.24
C THR A 478 40.91 12.65 47.25
N THR A 479 42.23 12.56 47.05
CA THR A 479 42.81 13.41 45.98
C THR A 479 44.12 12.92 45.38
N TYR A 480 44.05 12.61 44.08
CA TYR A 480 45.12 12.43 43.08
C TYR A 480 45.84 11.07 43.00
N GLY A 481 45.33 10.18 42.14
CA GLY A 481 46.20 9.28 41.37
C GLY A 481 45.59 8.00 40.81
N TRP A 482 44.73 7.32 41.59
CA TRP A 482 44.22 6.00 41.20
C TRP A 482 42.90 6.06 40.44
N SER A 483 41.90 6.81 40.93
CA SER A 483 40.59 6.98 40.27
C SER A 483 40.64 7.90 39.05
N VAL A 484 41.49 8.92 39.08
CA VAL A 484 41.63 9.87 37.95
C VAL A 484 42.15 9.15 36.71
N GLY A 485 41.34 9.13 35.66
CA GLY A 485 41.64 8.43 34.42
C GLY A 485 41.66 6.89 34.55
N LEU A 486 41.08 6.33 35.62
CA LEU A 486 40.97 4.88 35.79
C LEU A 486 40.11 4.27 34.68
N ARG A 487 38.95 4.87 34.41
CA ARG A 487 38.08 4.49 33.29
C ARG A 487 38.81 4.45 31.95
N GLU A 488 39.63 5.46 31.67
CA GLU A 488 40.45 5.48 30.45
C GLU A 488 41.52 4.36 30.44
N LYS A 489 42.09 4.00 31.60
CA LYS A 489 43.01 2.83 31.68
C LYS A 489 42.26 1.52 31.45
N MET A 490 41.07 1.38 32.02
CA MET A 490 40.18 0.23 31.80
C MET A 490 39.90 0.05 30.31
N ALA A 491 39.47 1.13 29.64
CA ALA A 491 39.22 1.15 28.20
C ALA A 491 40.46 0.78 27.39
N ARG A 492 41.62 1.38 27.65
CA ARG A 492 42.86 1.05 26.92
C ARG A 492 43.27 -0.41 27.07
N ALA A 493 43.05 -0.99 28.25
CA ALA A 493 43.34 -2.40 28.48
C ALA A 493 42.41 -3.31 27.65
N GLU A 494 41.13 -2.96 27.56
CA GLU A 494 40.16 -3.65 26.70
C GLU A 494 40.51 -3.52 25.22
N GLU A 495 40.88 -2.31 24.77
CA GLU A 495 41.34 -2.06 23.41
C GLU A 495 42.60 -2.87 23.08
N ALA A 496 43.57 -2.93 24.01
CA ALA A 496 44.78 -3.75 23.86
C ALA A 496 44.48 -5.25 23.85
N ALA A 497 43.38 -5.68 24.47
CA ALA A 497 42.87 -7.04 24.41
C ALA A 497 42.03 -7.33 23.14
N GLY A 498 41.83 -6.33 22.27
CA GLY A 498 41.09 -6.45 21.01
C GLY A 498 39.60 -6.07 21.10
N ASN A 499 39.13 -5.63 22.27
CA ASN A 499 37.73 -5.26 22.52
C ASN A 499 37.53 -3.75 22.29
N VAL A 500 37.70 -3.31 21.04
CA VAL A 500 37.71 -1.88 20.68
C VAL A 500 36.35 -1.21 20.98
N GLU A 501 35.25 -1.85 20.60
CA GLU A 501 33.88 -1.36 20.84
C GLU A 501 33.59 -1.19 22.33
N LEU A 502 33.89 -2.22 23.13
CA LEU A 502 33.74 -2.15 24.58
C LEU A 502 34.65 -1.07 25.21
N ALA A 503 35.85 -0.86 24.67
CA ALA A 503 36.71 0.20 25.16
C ALA A 503 36.08 1.59 24.97
N GLU A 504 35.35 1.80 23.87
CA GLU A 504 34.60 3.03 23.63
C GLU A 504 33.43 3.18 24.60
N GLU A 505 32.61 2.13 24.79
CA GLU A 505 31.54 2.07 25.83
C GLU A 505 32.09 2.47 27.20
N ILE A 506 33.24 1.90 27.60
CA ILE A 506 33.87 2.18 28.88
C ILE A 506 34.29 3.64 28.98
N ARG A 507 34.88 4.24 27.94
CA ARG A 507 35.35 5.64 27.95
C ARG A 507 34.20 6.62 28.18
N VAL A 508 33.10 6.43 27.49
CA VAL A 508 31.92 7.30 27.62
C VAL A 508 31.12 6.98 28.88
N GLY A 509 31.32 5.79 29.45
CA GLY A 509 30.60 5.35 30.64
C GLY A 509 29.14 5.03 30.36
N GLN A 510 28.87 4.60 29.13
CA GLN A 510 27.54 4.20 28.68
C GLN A 510 27.64 2.93 27.85
N ARG A 511 26.57 2.14 27.88
CA ARG A 511 26.40 0.91 27.12
C ARG A 511 24.90 0.73 26.89
N VAL A 512 24.55 0.12 25.78
CA VAL A 512 23.19 -0.37 25.55
C VAL A 512 22.84 -1.41 26.60
N GLU A 513 21.83 -1.12 27.41
CA GLU A 513 21.34 -2.02 28.44
C GLU A 513 20.21 -2.88 27.90
N PHE A 514 20.32 -4.20 28.13
CA PHE A 514 19.26 -5.16 27.85
C PHE A 514 18.63 -5.56 29.17
N ALA A 515 17.30 -5.57 29.21
CA ALA A 515 16.54 -6.05 30.35
C ALA A 515 15.33 -6.86 29.88
N GLN A 516 15.48 -8.18 29.84
CA GLN A 516 14.38 -9.10 29.56
C GLN A 516 13.63 -9.44 30.84
N ARG A 517 12.31 -9.26 30.82
CA ARG A 517 11.37 -9.57 31.90
C ARG A 517 10.18 -10.30 31.29
N GLY A 518 10.12 -11.62 31.49
CA GLY A 518 9.12 -12.45 30.81
C GLY A 518 9.31 -12.38 29.30
N LEU A 519 8.22 -12.12 28.57
CA LEU A 519 8.24 -11.96 27.11
C LEU A 519 8.62 -10.55 26.64
N THR A 520 8.92 -9.64 27.58
CA THR A 520 9.25 -8.24 27.27
C THR A 520 10.76 -8.03 27.36
N LEU A 521 11.37 -7.55 26.28
CA LEU A 521 12.74 -7.07 26.26
C LEU A 521 12.73 -5.54 26.23
N THR A 522 13.26 -4.91 27.27
CA THR A 522 13.58 -3.49 27.25
C THR A 522 15.03 -3.30 26.80
N ILE A 523 15.23 -2.43 25.82
CA ILE A 523 16.54 -2.00 25.34
C ILE A 523 16.66 -0.52 25.59
N THR A 524 17.68 -0.12 26.33
CA THR A 524 17.98 1.29 26.59
C THR A 524 19.28 1.63 25.89
N GLY A 525 19.21 2.51 24.90
CA GLY A 525 20.36 3.06 24.20
C GLY A 525 21.20 3.98 25.09
N THR A 526 22.18 4.63 24.49
CA THR A 526 23.17 5.45 25.20
C THR A 526 22.84 6.93 25.08
N ARG A 527 23.82 7.83 25.07
CA ARG A 527 23.61 9.24 24.69
C ARG A 527 24.23 9.54 23.32
N ALA A 528 24.71 8.50 22.66
CA ALA A 528 25.31 8.59 21.33
C ALA A 528 24.23 8.27 20.31
N ASP A 529 24.48 8.63 19.06
CA ASP A 529 23.55 8.34 17.97
C ASP A 529 23.58 6.83 17.69
N GLU A 530 22.46 6.15 17.89
CA GLU A 530 22.32 4.73 17.62
C GLU A 530 21.37 4.43 16.46
N ASP A 531 21.83 3.53 15.59
CA ASP A 531 21.02 2.94 14.52
C ASP A 531 20.46 1.60 14.99
N PHE A 532 19.14 1.55 15.17
CA PHE A 532 18.38 0.34 15.49
C PHE A 532 17.69 -0.19 14.23
N ALA A 533 17.61 -1.52 14.12
CA ALA A 533 16.71 -2.16 13.16
C ALA A 533 16.01 -3.35 13.81
N PHE A 534 14.69 -3.39 13.74
CA PHE A 534 13.87 -4.48 14.26
C PHE A 534 13.24 -5.25 13.10
N THR A 535 13.50 -6.56 13.07
CA THR A 535 12.90 -7.48 12.11
C THR A 535 12.18 -8.59 12.87
N PRO A 536 10.85 -8.69 12.78
CA PRO A 536 10.11 -9.78 13.38
C PRO A 536 10.40 -11.08 12.63
N GLY A 537 10.25 -12.21 13.33
CA GLY A 537 10.41 -13.51 12.69
C GLY A 537 9.70 -14.63 13.44
N VAL A 538 9.13 -15.56 12.68
CA VAL A 538 8.27 -16.67 13.17
C VAL A 538 8.94 -17.56 14.22
N LEU A 539 10.28 -17.66 14.19
CA LEU A 539 11.07 -18.42 15.18
C LEU A 539 12.04 -17.53 15.96
N GLU A 540 12.57 -16.50 15.33
CA GLU A 540 13.55 -15.60 15.93
C GLU A 540 13.27 -14.16 15.51
N ASN A 541 13.07 -13.30 16.50
CA ASN A 541 13.09 -11.86 16.33
C ASN A 541 14.55 -11.38 16.29
N THR A 542 14.87 -10.48 15.37
CA THR A 542 16.23 -9.93 15.23
C THR A 542 16.23 -8.43 15.47
N ILE A 543 17.10 -7.97 16.37
CA ILE A 543 17.40 -6.56 16.57
C ILE A 543 18.84 -6.32 16.17
N THR A 544 19.06 -5.34 15.30
CA THR A 544 20.40 -4.89 14.94
C THR A 544 20.65 -3.55 15.62
N ILE A 545 21.79 -3.40 16.29
CA ILE A 545 22.21 -2.14 16.92
C ILE A 545 23.60 -1.82 16.42
N GLY A 546 23.79 -0.69 15.75
CA GLY A 546 25.08 -0.31 15.15
C GLY A 546 25.62 -1.37 14.17
N GLY A 547 24.72 -2.05 13.44
CA GLY A 547 25.06 -3.13 12.51
C GLY A 547 25.33 -4.51 13.14
N LYS A 548 25.20 -4.63 14.47
CA LYS A 548 25.40 -5.90 15.19
C LYS A 548 24.06 -6.58 15.50
N PRO A 549 23.84 -7.82 15.01
CA PRO A 549 22.58 -8.53 15.23
C PRO A 549 22.53 -9.21 16.60
N TYR A 550 21.38 -9.08 17.25
CA TYR A 550 20.96 -9.77 18.46
C TYR A 550 19.70 -10.57 18.12
N ARG A 551 19.71 -11.87 18.42
CA ARG A 551 18.63 -12.80 18.10
C ARG A 551 17.93 -13.22 19.38
N PHE A 552 16.61 -13.22 19.34
CA PHE A 552 15.76 -13.60 20.45
C PHE A 552 14.74 -14.62 19.93
N ASP A 553 14.61 -15.75 20.62
CA ASP A 553 13.57 -16.73 20.30
C ASP A 553 12.20 -16.05 20.42
N ALA A 554 11.37 -16.15 19.38
CA ALA A 554 10.06 -15.50 19.34
C ALA A 554 9.06 -16.09 20.36
N ALA A 555 9.35 -17.29 20.89
CA ALA A 555 8.61 -17.85 22.02
C ALA A 555 9.03 -17.23 23.37
N ASP A 556 10.24 -16.69 23.46
CA ASP A 556 10.80 -16.12 24.69
C ASP A 556 10.71 -14.59 24.75
N VAL A 557 10.65 -13.90 23.60
CA VAL A 557 10.49 -12.44 23.51
C VAL A 557 9.54 -12.08 22.37
N ARG A 558 8.42 -11.45 22.73
CA ARG A 558 7.42 -10.92 21.79
C ARG A 558 7.23 -9.42 21.90
N ARG A 559 7.58 -8.83 23.04
CA ARG A 559 7.47 -7.38 23.26
C ARG A 559 8.82 -6.73 23.38
N PHE A 560 9.05 -5.72 22.57
CA PHE A 560 10.29 -4.96 22.51
C PHE A 560 9.97 -3.53 22.89
N LYS A 561 10.66 -3.01 23.90
CA LYS A 561 10.59 -1.61 24.27
C LYS A 561 11.96 -1.01 24.12
N ILE A 562 12.15 -0.22 23.07
CA ILE A 562 13.44 0.38 22.74
C ILE A 562 13.37 1.86 23.08
N VAL A 563 14.33 2.32 23.86
CA VAL A 563 14.44 3.71 24.30
C VAL A 563 15.78 4.24 23.77
N GLY A 564 15.80 5.32 23.00
CA GLY A 564 17.04 5.88 22.43
C GLY A 564 18.08 6.22 23.50
N GLY A 565 17.65 6.76 24.65
CA GLY A 565 18.55 7.13 25.75
C GLY A 565 19.21 8.52 25.56
N GLY A 566 18.98 9.11 24.39
CA GLY A 566 19.38 10.45 23.96
C GLY A 566 20.42 10.38 22.85
N GLY A 567 20.55 11.45 22.08
CA GLY A 567 21.37 11.44 20.86
C GLY A 567 20.50 11.88 19.69
N SER A 568 20.93 11.58 18.48
CA SER A 568 20.10 11.60 17.28
C SER A 568 19.85 10.16 16.86
N ASP A 569 18.82 9.52 17.41
CA ASP A 569 18.62 8.08 17.26
C ASP A 569 17.73 7.73 16.06
N ALA A 570 18.05 6.62 15.41
CA ALA A 570 17.40 6.14 14.20
C ALA A 570 16.89 4.70 14.36
N ALA A 571 15.71 4.42 13.81
CA ALA A 571 15.14 3.07 13.79
C ALA A 571 14.61 2.67 12.42
N GLU A 572 14.91 1.44 11.99
CA GLU A 572 14.23 0.75 10.90
C GLU A 572 13.33 -0.36 11.45
N LEU A 573 12.05 -0.34 11.06
CA LEU A 573 11.05 -1.33 11.43
C LEU A 573 10.61 -2.08 10.16
N PHE A 574 10.51 -3.40 10.26
CA PHE A 574 10.05 -4.28 9.17
C PHE A 574 8.80 -5.03 9.61
N ASP A 575 7.84 -5.17 8.71
CA ASP A 575 6.63 -5.96 8.87
C ASP A 575 6.90 -7.48 8.94
N SER A 576 5.94 -8.17 9.53
CA SER A 576 5.80 -9.61 9.49
C SER A 576 4.98 -10.04 8.27
N PRO A 577 4.79 -11.35 8.05
CA PRO A 577 3.87 -11.84 7.04
C PRO A 577 2.37 -11.72 7.39
N ASP A 578 2.07 -11.40 8.65
CA ASP A 578 0.72 -11.22 9.18
C ASP A 578 0.30 -9.75 9.10
N ASP A 579 -0.93 -9.41 9.46
CA ASP A 579 -1.41 -8.02 9.44
C ASP A 579 -0.71 -7.19 10.52
N ASP A 580 0.06 -6.18 10.09
CA ASP A 580 0.82 -5.31 10.99
C ASP A 580 0.18 -3.92 11.10
N ARG A 581 0.26 -3.35 12.31
CA ARG A 581 -0.18 -1.99 12.59
C ARG A 581 0.98 -1.13 13.04
N LEU A 582 1.17 -0.01 12.34
CA LEU A 582 2.12 1.05 12.71
C LEU A 582 1.38 2.24 13.34
N GLU A 583 1.69 2.52 14.59
CA GLU A 583 1.18 3.69 15.32
C GLU A 583 2.27 4.73 15.57
N GLY A 584 1.89 6.00 15.49
CA GLY A 584 2.77 7.14 15.77
C GLY A 584 2.09 8.21 16.61
N ARG A 585 2.75 8.61 17.69
CA ARG A 585 2.30 9.62 18.68
C ARG A 585 3.48 10.50 19.08
N TYR A 586 3.24 11.52 19.90
CA TYR A 586 4.34 12.33 20.46
C TYR A 586 5.36 11.47 21.23
N ASN A 587 6.62 11.51 20.80
CA ASN A 587 7.77 10.81 21.35
C ASN A 587 7.61 9.29 21.49
N TRP A 588 6.76 8.68 20.66
CA TRP A 588 6.41 7.27 20.74
C TRP A 588 5.96 6.74 19.39
N ALA A 589 6.50 5.60 18.98
CA ALA A 589 6.01 4.83 17.84
C ALA A 589 5.87 3.37 18.25
N LYS A 590 4.99 2.64 17.57
CA LYS A 590 4.81 1.21 17.78
C LYS A 590 4.54 0.50 16.47
N LEU A 591 5.23 -0.60 16.22
CA LEU A 591 4.86 -1.58 15.20
C LEU A 591 4.40 -2.85 15.92
N SER A 592 3.24 -3.39 15.57
CA SER A 592 2.69 -4.57 16.23
C SER A 592 1.85 -5.44 15.30
N SER A 593 1.88 -6.74 15.55
CA SER A 593 0.94 -7.74 15.04
C SER A 593 0.49 -8.67 16.18
N ASP A 594 -0.14 -9.79 15.83
CA ASP A 594 -0.52 -10.84 16.78
C ASP A 594 0.69 -11.54 17.41
N GLU A 595 1.82 -11.59 16.71
CA GLU A 595 3.00 -12.34 17.15
C GLU A 595 4.00 -11.47 17.92
N PHE A 596 4.01 -10.15 17.70
CA PHE A 596 4.96 -9.25 18.33
C PHE A 596 4.43 -7.83 18.53
N ASN A 597 5.11 -7.08 19.40
CA ASN A 597 4.92 -5.65 19.55
C ASN A 597 6.27 -4.98 19.82
N CYS A 598 6.62 -3.99 19.02
CA CYS A 598 7.85 -3.21 19.11
C CYS A 598 7.51 -1.73 19.32
N GLU A 599 7.73 -1.24 20.54
CA GLU A 599 7.62 0.16 20.92
C GLU A 599 8.98 0.86 20.86
N LEU A 600 8.98 2.05 20.28
CA LEU A 600 10.11 2.97 20.21
C LEU A 600 9.78 4.25 20.99
N LEU A 601 10.71 4.71 21.82
CA LEU A 601 10.62 5.98 22.56
C LEU A 601 11.91 6.77 22.40
N ASP A 602 11.80 8.10 22.26
CA ASP A 602 12.95 9.01 22.17
C ASP A 602 13.82 8.73 20.93
N PHE A 603 13.19 8.73 19.75
CA PHE A 603 13.84 8.57 18.45
C PHE A 603 13.64 9.82 17.59
N ASP A 604 14.65 10.20 16.81
CA ASP A 604 14.57 11.35 15.91
C ASP A 604 14.15 10.96 14.49
N TRP A 605 14.44 9.72 14.09
CA TRP A 605 14.13 9.19 12.77
C TRP A 605 13.65 7.75 12.83
N ILE A 606 12.52 7.48 12.19
CA ILE A 606 11.93 6.15 12.11
C ILE A 606 11.56 5.87 10.67
N ARG A 607 11.92 4.68 10.19
CA ARG A 607 11.50 4.17 8.89
C ARG A 607 10.78 2.84 9.07
N ALA A 608 9.53 2.75 8.61
CA ALA A 608 8.73 1.53 8.66
C ALA A 608 8.51 1.00 7.25
N THR A 609 8.80 -0.29 7.04
CA THR A 609 8.67 -0.97 5.75
C THR A 609 7.62 -2.06 5.84
N SER A 610 6.62 -1.98 4.96
CA SER A 610 5.64 -3.04 4.66
C SER A 610 6.04 -3.70 3.34
N SER A 611 6.35 -4.99 3.35
CA SER A 611 6.89 -5.72 2.20
C SER A 611 6.77 -7.24 2.25
N ASN A 612 6.22 -7.79 3.33
CA ASN A 612 6.37 -9.18 3.72
C ASN A 612 5.05 -9.94 3.84
N GLY A 613 3.91 -9.28 3.64
CA GLY A 613 2.57 -9.89 3.67
C GLY A 613 1.59 -8.95 4.35
N GLY A 614 0.46 -9.48 4.79
CA GLY A 614 -0.52 -8.75 5.60
C GLY A 614 -1.31 -7.64 4.89
N ASP A 615 -2.45 -7.31 5.49
CA ASP A 615 -3.18 -6.05 5.26
C ASP A 615 -2.70 -5.02 6.28
N ASP A 616 -1.55 -4.40 5.99
CA ASP A 616 -0.86 -3.51 6.92
C ASP A 616 -1.54 -2.14 7.05
N THR A 617 -1.59 -1.62 8.26
CA THR A 617 -2.32 -0.39 8.60
C THR A 617 -1.44 0.64 9.32
N THR A 618 -1.77 1.91 9.14
CA THR A 618 -1.12 3.05 9.81
C THR A 618 -2.12 3.91 10.56
N ASP A 619 -1.75 4.29 11.78
CA ASP A 619 -2.48 5.25 12.62
C ASP A 619 -1.47 6.24 13.21
N ILE A 620 -1.27 7.35 12.50
CA ILE A 620 -0.26 8.36 12.85
C ILE A 620 -0.97 9.66 13.22
N GLU A 621 -0.71 10.17 14.43
CA GLU A 621 -1.24 11.47 14.87
C GLU A 621 -0.69 12.62 14.01
N GLU A 622 -1.50 13.68 13.81
CA GLU A 622 -1.09 14.88 13.05
C GLU A 622 0.17 15.56 13.62
N THR A 623 0.49 15.33 14.90
CA THR A 623 1.62 15.95 15.60
C THR A 623 2.54 14.93 16.25
N ILE A 624 3.41 14.31 15.44
CA ILE A 624 4.60 13.61 15.89
C ILE A 624 5.81 14.57 15.99
N ASP A 625 6.81 14.25 16.81
CA ASP A 625 8.02 15.06 17.04
C ASP A 625 9.30 14.46 16.43
N TYR A 626 9.16 13.38 15.65
CA TYR A 626 10.23 12.70 14.93
C TYR A 626 9.92 12.62 13.44
N LEU A 627 10.94 12.34 12.61
CA LEU A 627 10.75 12.12 11.19
C LEU A 627 10.37 10.66 10.93
N LEU A 628 9.15 10.43 10.44
CA LEU A 628 8.64 9.11 10.04
C LEU A 628 8.64 8.96 8.52
N GLU A 629 9.26 7.88 8.02
CA GLU A 629 9.17 7.44 6.63
C GLU A 629 8.45 6.08 6.57
N THR A 630 7.29 6.02 5.90
CA THR A 630 6.62 4.75 5.59
C THR A 630 6.94 4.33 4.16
N VAL A 631 7.26 3.06 3.97
CA VAL A 631 7.58 2.45 2.68
C VAL A 631 6.74 1.19 2.53
N GLY A 632 6.12 0.99 1.37
CA GLY A 632 5.29 -0.20 1.12
C GLY A 632 3.79 0.08 1.15
N ASP A 633 3.02 -1.00 1.23
CA ASP A 633 1.56 -1.00 1.09
C ASP A 633 0.90 -0.79 2.45
N TRP A 634 1.08 0.40 3.03
CA TRP A 634 0.38 0.81 4.24
C TRP A 634 -0.99 1.41 3.91
N SER A 635 -2.06 0.81 4.42
CA SER A 635 -3.39 1.42 4.46
C SER A 635 -3.49 2.43 5.62
N VAL A 636 -4.34 3.45 5.50
CA VAL A 636 -4.55 4.46 6.55
C VAL A 636 -5.86 4.14 7.26
N VAL A 637 -5.82 4.04 8.59
CA VAL A 637 -7.00 3.80 9.46
C VAL A 637 -7.78 5.09 9.69
#